data_AF-A0A7L8UCY8-F1
#
_entry.id   AF-A0A7L8UCY8-F1
#
_cell.length_a   1.000
_cell.length_b   1.000
_cell.length_c   1.000
_cell.angle_alpha   90.00
_cell.angle_beta   90.00
_cell.angle_gamma   90.00
#
_symmetry.space_group_name_H-M   'P 1'
#
loop_
_entity.id
_entity.type
_entity.pdbx_description
1 polymer ?
#
loop_
_entity_poly.entity_id
_entity_poly.type
_entity_poly.pdbx_seq_one_letter_code
_entity_poly.pdbx_strand_id
1 'polypeptide(L)'
;MKKFYVLFLLFFLVSVNYAQQSQTLIVDKAWVNDSEEWSDFKYAGQIVFSINPAAEEGSLRIGNYDFLYDICEGKAKFSNKATYSAAEFSHPRKLTVTTDKQGVVNSTYEGTLIFQSDKDYYSVIAIVTILEKSGNTLGLKMHLKESSKKEYAFSLKPTS
;
A
#
# COMPACT_ATOMS: atom_id res chain seq x y z
N MET A 1 -40.28 -0.63 -36.12
CA MET A 1 -39.65 0.07 -34.97
C MET A 1 -39.05 -0.95 -34.00
N LYS A 2 -37.85 -1.46 -34.24
CA LYS A 2 -37.18 -2.35 -33.27
C LYS A 2 -35.66 -2.15 -33.34
N LYS A 3 -35.03 -2.01 -32.16
CA LYS A 3 -33.60 -2.17 -31.85
C LYS A 3 -32.65 -0.96 -31.80
N PHE A 4 -33.10 0.29 -31.79
CA PHE A 4 -32.19 1.41 -31.47
C PHE A 4 -31.75 1.46 -29.99
N TYR A 5 -32.55 0.89 -29.08
CA TYR A 5 -32.23 0.85 -27.64
C TYR A 5 -31.07 -0.11 -27.29
N VAL A 6 -30.77 -1.08 -28.16
CA VAL A 6 -29.68 -2.05 -27.94
C VAL A 6 -28.32 -1.38 -28.09
N LEU A 7 -28.21 -0.38 -28.98
CA LEU A 7 -26.96 0.33 -29.23
C LEU A 7 -26.57 1.21 -28.02
N PHE A 8 -27.55 1.88 -27.41
CA PHE A 8 -27.33 2.66 -26.19
C PHE A 8 -26.90 1.80 -25.01
N LEU A 9 -27.48 0.60 -24.86
CA LEU A 9 -27.08 -0.34 -23.82
C LEU A 9 -25.65 -0.86 -24.02
N LEU A 10 -25.22 -1.04 -25.28
CA LEU A 10 -23.87 -1.48 -25.60
C LEU A 10 -22.81 -0.43 -25.23
N PHE A 11 -23.08 0.86 -25.47
CA PHE A 11 -22.16 1.96 -25.11
C PHE A 11 -21.98 2.12 -23.59
N PHE A 12 -22.99 1.80 -22.79
CA PHE A 12 -22.87 1.79 -21.33
C PHE A 12 -22.03 0.62 -20.78
N LEU A 13 -21.88 -0.49 -21.52
CA LEU A 13 -21.07 -1.63 -21.08
C LEU A 13 -19.58 -1.47 -21.37
N VAL A 14 -19.20 -0.67 -22.37
CA VAL A 14 -17.78 -0.43 -22.70
C VAL A 14 -17.14 0.63 -21.78
N SER A 15 -17.93 1.50 -21.16
CA SER A 15 -17.46 2.59 -20.31
C SER A 15 -17.12 2.17 -18.87
N VAL A 16 -17.44 0.93 -18.46
CA VAL A 16 -17.19 0.46 -17.08
C VAL A 16 -15.80 -0.17 -16.90
N ASN A 17 -15.03 -0.40 -17.98
CA ASN A 17 -13.73 -1.08 -17.88
C ASN A 17 -12.53 -0.15 -17.62
N TYR A 18 -12.70 1.16 -17.51
CA TYR A 18 -11.59 2.10 -17.32
C TYR A 18 -11.23 2.40 -15.86
N ALA A 19 -11.88 1.75 -14.88
CA ALA A 19 -11.72 2.09 -13.46
C ALA A 19 -11.05 1.01 -12.58
N GLN A 20 -10.58 -0.10 -13.14
CA GLN A 20 -10.10 -1.25 -12.34
C GLN A 20 -8.64 -1.66 -12.57
N GLN A 21 -7.80 -0.78 -13.12
CA GLN A 21 -6.39 -1.12 -13.28
C GLN A 21 -5.66 -1.01 -11.93
N SER A 22 -5.18 -2.14 -11.41
CA SER A 22 -4.31 -2.17 -10.23
C SER A 22 -3.10 -1.27 -10.45
N GLN A 23 -2.84 -0.37 -9.50
CA GLN A 23 -1.74 0.59 -9.57
C GLN A 23 -0.50 -0.02 -8.92
N THR A 24 0.58 -0.16 -9.68
CA THR A 24 1.89 -0.54 -9.14
C THR A 24 2.76 0.71 -9.01
N LEU A 25 3.23 0.96 -7.79
CA LEU A 25 3.97 2.13 -7.37
C LEU A 25 5.34 1.69 -6.90
N ILE A 26 6.38 2.34 -7.40
CA ILE A 26 7.74 2.10 -6.96
C ILE A 26 8.20 3.21 -6.03
N VAL A 27 8.97 2.84 -5.02
CA VAL A 27 9.58 3.82 -4.12
C VAL A 27 10.67 4.60 -4.84
N ASP A 28 10.54 5.93 -4.86
CA ASP A 28 11.56 6.86 -5.35
C ASP A 28 12.51 7.28 -4.23
N LYS A 29 11.96 7.61 -3.06
CA LYS A 29 12.70 7.99 -1.85
C LYS A 29 12.04 7.38 -0.62
N ALA A 30 12.85 7.00 0.34
CA ALA A 30 12.41 6.40 1.58
C ALA A 30 13.10 7.05 2.78
N TRP A 31 12.36 7.24 3.85
CA TRP A 31 12.85 7.81 5.10
C TRP A 31 12.35 6.99 6.28
N VAL A 32 13.20 6.82 7.28
CA VAL A 32 12.85 6.20 8.55
C VAL A 32 12.98 7.26 9.62
N ASN A 33 11.94 7.39 10.43
CA ASN A 33 12.01 8.03 11.72
C ASN A 33 12.39 6.97 12.72
N ASP A 34 13.52 7.12 13.39
CA ASP A 34 13.85 6.34 14.58
C ASP A 34 14.05 7.32 15.73
N SER A 35 13.22 7.19 16.76
CA SER A 35 13.34 8.01 17.97
C SER A 35 13.34 9.53 17.67
N GLU A 36 12.40 9.97 16.82
CA GLU A 36 12.20 11.36 16.39
C GLU A 36 13.20 11.90 15.33
N GLU A 37 14.24 11.15 15.01
CA GLU A 37 15.20 11.54 13.97
C GLU A 37 14.86 10.91 12.61
N TRP A 38 14.71 11.76 11.59
CA TRP A 38 14.48 11.32 10.21
C TRP A 38 15.79 11.13 9.46
N SER A 39 15.98 9.96 8.87
CA SER A 39 17.12 9.65 8.00
C SER A 39 16.65 8.97 6.71
N ASP A 40 17.40 9.15 5.62
CA ASP A 40 17.17 8.40 4.39
C ASP A 40 17.71 6.97 4.51
N PHE A 41 17.02 6.02 3.87
CA PHE A 41 17.50 4.64 3.81
C PHE A 41 17.27 4.02 2.44
N LYS A 42 17.99 2.93 2.17
CA LYS A 42 17.83 2.11 0.96
C LYS A 42 18.00 0.64 1.30
N TYR A 43 17.19 -0.20 0.67
CA TYR A 43 17.34 -1.65 0.73
C TYR A 43 17.96 -2.20 -0.56
N ALA A 44 18.45 -3.44 -0.47
CA ALA A 44 18.78 -4.20 -1.66
C ALA A 44 17.47 -4.57 -2.40
N GLY A 45 17.34 -4.10 -3.64
CA GLY A 45 16.13 -4.26 -4.44
C GLY A 45 15.11 -3.14 -4.24
N GLN A 46 14.17 -3.06 -5.16
CA GLN A 46 13.14 -2.03 -5.17
C GLN A 46 12.01 -2.38 -4.19
N ILE A 47 11.55 -1.40 -3.41
CA ILE A 47 10.28 -1.51 -2.69
C ILE A 47 9.16 -1.16 -3.66
N VAL A 48 8.18 -2.06 -3.74
CA VAL A 48 7.01 -1.93 -4.61
C VAL A 48 5.74 -1.97 -3.78
N PHE A 49 4.83 -1.05 -4.05
CA PHE A 49 3.49 -1.03 -3.49
C PHE A 49 2.49 -1.30 -4.62
N SER A 50 1.59 -2.25 -4.43
CA SER A 50 0.50 -2.52 -5.37
C SER A 50 -0.82 -2.23 -4.71
N ILE A 51 -1.60 -1.32 -5.29
CA ILE A 51 -2.93 -0.95 -4.82
C ILE A 51 -3.93 -1.51 -5.84
N ASN A 52 -4.86 -2.34 -5.37
CA ASN A 52 -5.92 -2.88 -6.20
C ASN A 52 -7.23 -2.13 -5.91
N PRO A 53 -7.75 -1.31 -6.84
CA PRO A 53 -9.02 -0.59 -6.66
C PRO A 53 -10.24 -1.50 -6.47
N ALA A 54 -10.15 -2.77 -6.87
CA ALA A 54 -11.21 -3.76 -6.67
C ALA A 54 -11.16 -4.43 -5.28
N ALA A 55 -10.08 -4.23 -4.50
CA ALA A 55 -9.96 -4.70 -3.13
C ALA A 55 -10.63 -3.71 -2.14
N GLU A 56 -10.64 -4.05 -0.85
CA GLU A 56 -11.13 -3.16 0.20
C GLU A 56 -10.31 -1.85 0.21
N GLU A 57 -10.98 -0.72 0.42
CA GLU A 57 -10.35 0.60 0.43
C GLU A 57 -9.20 0.68 1.45
N GLY A 58 -8.02 1.12 1.02
CA GLY A 58 -6.82 1.16 1.87
C GLY A 58 -6.01 -0.13 1.88
N SER A 59 -6.48 -1.19 1.22
CA SER A 59 -5.71 -2.43 1.05
C SER A 59 -4.56 -2.21 0.07
N LEU A 60 -3.43 -2.83 0.36
CA LEU A 60 -2.26 -2.77 -0.50
C LEU A 60 -1.37 -3.99 -0.29
N ARG A 61 -0.57 -4.28 -1.31
CA ARG A 61 0.47 -5.28 -1.24
C ARG A 61 1.83 -4.59 -1.25
N ILE A 62 2.73 -5.03 -0.39
CA ILE A 62 4.08 -4.51 -0.26
C ILE A 62 5.04 -5.61 -0.71
N GLY A 63 5.96 -5.29 -1.61
CA GLY A 63 7.03 -6.18 -2.04
C GLY A 63 8.40 -5.59 -1.70
N ASN A 64 9.14 -6.25 -0.80
CA ASN A 64 10.59 -6.15 -0.57
C ASN A 64 10.92 -6.88 0.74
N TYR A 65 11.65 -7.99 0.69
CA TYR A 65 11.93 -8.78 1.90
C TYR A 65 12.69 -7.99 2.98
N ASP A 66 13.72 -7.23 2.62
CA ASP A 66 14.59 -6.59 3.60
C ASP A 66 13.83 -5.50 4.38
N PHE A 67 12.98 -4.73 3.69
CA PHE A 67 12.04 -3.80 4.31
C PHE A 67 11.03 -4.50 5.23
N LEU A 68 10.41 -5.56 4.71
CA LEU A 68 9.41 -6.35 5.41
C LEU A 68 9.96 -7.00 6.68
N TYR A 69 11.23 -7.37 6.68
CA TYR A 69 11.91 -7.87 7.86
C TYR A 69 12.19 -6.76 8.89
N ASP A 70 12.67 -5.59 8.46
CA ASP A 70 12.98 -4.47 9.37
C ASP A 70 11.72 -3.82 9.98
N ILE A 71 10.63 -3.67 9.20
CA ILE A 71 9.36 -3.16 9.76
C ILE A 71 8.80 -4.08 10.83
N CYS A 72 9.07 -5.39 10.75
CA CYS A 72 8.73 -6.36 11.79
C CYS A 72 9.75 -6.44 12.93
N GLU A 73 10.73 -5.54 12.99
CA GLU A 73 11.81 -5.51 13.99
C GLU A 73 12.56 -6.85 14.08
N GLY A 74 12.67 -7.58 12.97
CA GLY A 74 13.26 -8.91 12.90
C GLY A 74 12.52 -10.02 13.66
N LYS A 75 11.34 -9.73 14.24
CA LYS A 75 10.50 -10.70 14.98
C LYS A 75 9.84 -11.72 14.05
N ALA A 76 9.66 -11.34 12.80
CA ALA A 76 9.12 -12.24 11.79
C ALA A 76 10.19 -13.30 11.45
N LYS A 77 10.01 -14.52 11.99
CA LYS A 77 10.87 -15.68 11.71
C LYS A 77 10.55 -16.25 10.33
N PHE A 78 10.85 -15.48 9.30
CA PHE A 78 10.71 -15.92 7.92
C PHE A 78 11.68 -17.07 7.65
N SER A 79 11.13 -18.28 7.54
CA SER A 79 11.87 -19.52 7.28
C SER A 79 12.72 -19.47 6.00
N ASN A 80 12.36 -18.63 5.02
CA ASN A 80 13.04 -18.49 3.74
C ASN A 80 12.86 -17.09 3.10
N LYS A 81 13.95 -16.38 2.76
CA LYS A 81 13.92 -15.06 2.10
C LYS A 81 13.15 -15.03 0.77
N ALA A 82 13.21 -16.10 -0.02
CA ALA A 82 12.49 -16.18 -1.30
C ALA A 82 10.96 -16.25 -1.12
N THR A 83 10.54 -16.83 -0.01
CA THR A 83 9.15 -17.16 0.32
C THR A 83 8.38 -15.95 0.85
N TYR A 84 9.04 -15.02 1.53
CA TYR A 84 8.42 -13.81 2.13
C TYR A 84 8.84 -12.52 1.42
N SER A 85 8.82 -12.53 0.10
CA SER A 85 9.17 -11.36 -0.70
C SER A 85 8.07 -10.28 -0.73
N ALA A 86 6.86 -10.62 -0.27
CA ALA A 86 5.73 -9.70 -0.22
C ALA A 86 4.84 -9.92 1.03
N ALA A 87 4.11 -8.88 1.42
CA ALA A 87 3.10 -8.90 2.46
C ALA A 87 1.83 -8.19 1.99
N GLU A 88 0.68 -8.68 2.43
CA GLU A 88 -0.63 -8.10 2.14
C GLU A 88 -1.11 -7.29 3.34
N PHE A 89 -1.47 -6.04 3.13
CA PHE A 89 -2.15 -5.23 4.13
C PHE A 89 -3.67 -5.38 3.93
N SER A 90 -4.29 -6.18 4.80
CA SER A 90 -5.68 -6.62 4.69
C SER A 90 -6.53 -6.15 5.87
N HIS A 91 -7.85 -6.16 5.66
CA HIS A 91 -8.86 -5.70 6.61
C HIS A 91 -8.60 -4.26 7.11
N PRO A 92 -8.32 -3.30 6.22
CA PRO A 92 -8.07 -1.92 6.61
C PRO A 92 -9.32 -1.28 7.21
N ARG A 93 -9.19 -0.78 8.43
CA ARG A 93 -10.15 0.10 9.09
C ARG A 93 -9.65 1.53 9.00
N LYS A 94 -10.37 2.36 8.25
CA LYS A 94 -10.13 3.81 8.18
C LYS A 94 -10.25 4.44 9.57
N LEU A 95 -9.18 5.12 10.02
CA LEU A 95 -9.11 5.83 11.29
C LEU A 95 -9.42 7.31 11.11
N THR A 96 -8.68 7.97 10.22
CA THR A 96 -8.75 9.42 10.02
C THR A 96 -8.55 9.78 8.56
N VAL A 97 -9.16 10.87 8.12
CA VAL A 97 -8.91 11.49 6.82
C VAL A 97 -8.70 12.97 7.04
N THR A 98 -7.57 13.49 6.57
CA THR A 98 -7.24 14.91 6.69
C THR A 98 -6.74 15.45 5.36
N THR A 99 -7.13 16.67 5.00
CA THR A 99 -6.67 17.33 3.78
C THR A 99 -5.76 18.48 4.16
N ASP A 100 -4.56 18.53 3.58
CA ASP A 100 -3.62 19.63 3.81
C ASP A 100 -4.00 20.89 3.01
N LYS A 101 -3.27 22.00 3.24
CA LYS A 101 -3.51 23.28 2.56
C LYS A 101 -3.20 23.22 1.06
N GLN A 102 -2.47 22.21 0.62
CA GLN A 102 -2.02 21.96 -0.74
C GLN A 102 -2.95 20.99 -1.48
N GLY A 103 -4.02 20.53 -0.83
CA GLY A 103 -5.02 19.61 -1.37
C GLY A 103 -4.58 18.14 -1.38
N VAL A 104 -3.56 17.76 -0.61
CA VAL A 104 -3.19 16.35 -0.39
C VAL A 104 -4.12 15.76 0.65
N VAL A 105 -4.78 14.67 0.29
CA VAL A 105 -5.61 13.87 1.19
C VAL A 105 -4.72 12.83 1.87
N ASN A 106 -4.72 12.83 3.19
CA ASN A 106 -4.00 11.89 4.05
C ASN A 106 -5.03 10.97 4.70
N SER A 107 -5.13 9.75 4.20
CA SER A 107 -6.07 8.74 4.68
C SER A 107 -5.32 7.69 5.50
N THR A 108 -5.62 7.60 6.80
CA THR A 108 -4.97 6.68 7.74
C THR A 108 -5.86 5.47 8.00
N TYR A 109 -5.28 4.28 7.91
CA TYR A 109 -5.92 2.99 8.11
C TYR A 109 -5.15 2.16 9.12
N GLU A 110 -5.87 1.45 9.97
CA GLU A 110 -5.34 0.37 10.79
C GLU A 110 -5.72 -0.96 10.13
N GLY A 111 -4.75 -1.85 9.93
CA GLY A 111 -5.03 -3.12 9.28
C GLY A 111 -4.02 -4.18 9.69
N THR A 112 -4.21 -5.37 9.13
CA THR A 112 -3.32 -6.51 9.39
C THR A 112 -2.34 -6.64 8.24
N LEU A 113 -1.05 -6.53 8.54
CA LEU A 113 0.01 -6.86 7.61
C LEU A 113 0.27 -8.37 7.70
N ILE A 114 -0.09 -9.09 6.64
CA ILE A 114 -0.08 -10.55 6.54
C ILE A 114 1.08 -10.99 5.65
N PHE A 115 1.89 -11.87 6.21
CA PHE A 115 3.00 -12.54 5.56
C PHE A 115 2.61 -14.01 5.44
N GLN A 116 2.20 -14.41 4.24
CA GLN A 116 1.72 -15.76 4.00
C GLN A 116 2.47 -16.39 2.84
N SER A 117 2.91 -17.62 3.06
CA SER A 117 3.35 -18.50 1.98
C SER A 117 3.15 -19.94 2.35
N ASP A 118 2.48 -20.71 1.48
CA ASP A 118 2.17 -22.13 1.55
C ASP A 118 1.86 -22.71 2.95
N LYS A 119 2.88 -22.89 3.80
CA LYS A 119 2.78 -23.52 5.12
C LYS A 119 2.95 -22.56 6.29
N ASP A 120 3.42 -21.35 6.05
CA ASP A 120 3.73 -20.40 7.09
C ASP A 120 2.84 -19.17 7.01
N TYR A 121 2.47 -18.68 8.18
CA TYR A 121 1.64 -17.51 8.38
C TYR A 121 2.20 -16.68 9.53
N TYR A 122 2.44 -15.41 9.26
CA TYR A 122 2.80 -14.42 10.27
C TYR A 122 1.99 -13.15 10.00
N SER A 123 1.50 -12.51 11.06
CA SER A 123 0.74 -11.27 10.92
C SER A 123 1.01 -10.31 12.06
N VAL A 124 0.94 -9.02 11.74
CA VAL A 124 1.10 -7.91 12.70
C VAL A 124 0.10 -6.81 12.37
N ILE A 125 -0.27 -6.01 13.35
CA ILE A 125 -1.13 -4.85 13.13
C ILE A 125 -0.25 -3.66 12.74
N ALA A 126 -0.54 -3.06 11.60
CA ALA A 126 0.16 -1.88 11.10
C ALA A 126 -0.83 -0.72 10.91
N ILE A 127 -0.31 0.50 11.05
CA ILE A 127 -1.01 1.72 10.69
C ILE A 127 -0.37 2.25 9.42
N VAL A 128 -1.18 2.49 8.40
CA VAL A 128 -0.74 3.01 7.11
C VAL A 128 -1.48 4.30 6.80
N THR A 129 -0.75 5.34 6.43
CA THR A 129 -1.31 6.57 5.90
C THR A 129 -0.97 6.70 4.43
N ILE A 130 -2.00 6.80 3.59
CA ILE A 130 -1.88 6.97 2.15
C ILE A 130 -2.02 8.46 1.83
N LEU A 131 -1.07 9.00 1.07
CA LEU A 131 -1.08 10.39 0.64
C LEU A 131 -1.50 10.45 -0.83
N GLU A 132 -2.64 11.07 -1.09
CA GLU A 132 -3.23 11.14 -2.43
C GLU A 132 -3.48 12.59 -2.85
N LYS A 133 -3.30 12.88 -4.14
CA LYS A 133 -3.66 14.17 -4.73
C LYS A 133 -4.24 13.96 -6.11
N SER A 134 -5.44 14.47 -6.34
CA SER A 134 -6.14 14.39 -7.63
C SER A 134 -6.23 12.94 -8.17
N GLY A 135 -6.47 11.96 -7.29
CA GLY A 135 -6.57 10.55 -7.65
C GLY A 135 -5.24 9.83 -7.87
N ASN A 136 -4.10 10.49 -7.60
CA ASN A 136 -2.77 9.87 -7.66
C ASN A 136 -2.19 9.69 -6.26
N THR A 137 -1.70 8.49 -5.97
CA THR A 137 -0.90 8.21 -4.77
C THR A 137 0.48 8.86 -4.89
N LEU A 138 0.78 9.80 -3.99
CA LEU A 138 2.06 10.51 -3.93
C LEU A 138 3.07 9.82 -2.99
N GLY A 139 2.55 9.20 -1.93
CA GLY A 139 3.37 8.67 -0.86
C GLY A 139 2.61 7.78 0.11
N LEU A 140 3.37 7.08 0.93
CA LEU A 140 2.87 6.23 2.00
C LEU A 140 3.66 6.51 3.27
N LYS A 141 2.99 6.49 4.41
CA LYS A 141 3.63 6.36 5.72
C LYS A 141 3.13 5.10 6.39
N MET A 142 3.99 4.41 7.14
CA MET A 142 3.57 3.25 7.90
C MET A 142 4.42 3.00 9.13
N HIS A 143 3.78 2.44 10.15
CA HIS A 143 4.45 1.96 11.36
C HIS A 143 3.66 0.79 11.95
N LEU A 144 4.27 0.04 12.86
CA LEU A 144 3.55 -0.98 13.61
C LEU A 144 2.67 -0.33 14.68
N LYS A 145 1.51 -0.90 14.95
CA LYS A 145 0.62 -0.40 16.01
C LYS A 145 1.24 -0.58 17.40
N GLU A 146 1.92 -1.71 17.61
CA GLU A 146 2.53 -2.04 18.90
C GLU A 146 3.82 -1.27 19.19
N SER A 147 4.45 -0.71 18.16
CA SER A 147 5.72 0.01 18.25
C SER A 147 5.70 1.21 17.31
N SER A 148 5.53 2.40 17.89
CA SER A 148 5.68 3.68 17.18
C SER A 148 7.13 4.18 17.18
N LYS A 149 8.10 3.35 17.61
CA LYS A 149 9.52 3.75 17.68
C LYS A 149 10.10 4.02 16.30
N LYS A 150 9.65 3.25 15.31
CA LYS A 150 10.01 3.42 13.91
C LYS A 150 8.80 3.77 13.06
N GLU A 151 8.87 4.89 12.36
CA GLU A 151 7.92 5.26 11.30
C GLU A 151 8.65 5.28 9.96
N TYR A 152 8.06 4.67 8.95
CA TYR A 152 8.60 4.68 7.59
C TYR A 152 7.76 5.60 6.72
N ALA A 153 8.42 6.39 5.89
CA ALA A 153 7.78 7.26 4.90
C ALA A 153 8.37 7.01 3.51
N PHE A 154 7.52 7.03 2.50
CA PHE A 154 7.86 6.72 1.12
C PHE A 154 7.30 7.77 0.18
N SER A 155 8.14 8.24 -0.73
CA SER A 155 7.70 8.93 -1.94
C SER A 155 7.60 7.91 -3.07
N LEU A 156 6.48 7.95 -3.79
CA LEU A 156 6.12 6.95 -4.78
C LEU A 156 6.05 7.55 -6.17
N LYS A 157 6.38 6.75 -7.18
CA LYS A 157 6.13 7.06 -8.58
C LYS A 157 5.50 5.86 -9.29
N PRO A 158 4.61 6.07 -10.27
CA PRO A 158 4.05 4.98 -11.07
C PRO A 158 5.15 4.23 -11.84
N THR A 159 4.98 2.92 -12.02
CA THR A 159 5.72 2.19 -13.05
C THR A 159 5.22 2.64 -14.42
N SER A 160 6.07 3.33 -15.18
CA SER A 160 5.77 3.83 -16.55
C SER A 160 5.43 2.72 -17.53
#